data_AF-A0A3A1P3W6-F1
#
_entry.id   AF-A0A3A1P3W6-F1
#
_cell.length_a   1.000
_cell.length_b   1.000
_cell.length_c   1.000
_cell.angle_alpha   90.00
_cell.angle_beta   90.00
_cell.angle_gamma   90.00
#
_symmetry.space_group_name_H-M   'P 1'
#
loop_
_entity.id
_entity.type
_entity.pdbx_description
1 polymer ?
#
loop_
_entity_poly.entity_id
_entity_poly.type
_entity_poly.pdbx_seq_one_letter_code
_entity_poly.pdbx_strand_id
1 'polypeptide(L)'
;MIARRELLKSGAALGAAAAAGGAMSAPASAVGRPAFGFYDAQLEDGQRFALLARQLGMTSRDSGRDMASILYGDMRDWAEHRDTLFLGLTRYADFSVAAGIARERGRSMVLAVQRRADGNGLRWLRGDERALERVAVRHRLQASYLREPQRIVATAGSVVWAIA
;
A
#
# COMPACT_ATOMS: atom_id res chain seq x y z
N MET A 1 -29.90 8.83 -66.80
CA MET A 1 -29.17 10.11 -67.01
C MET A 1 -29.85 11.16 -66.14
N ILE A 2 -29.09 12.05 -65.49
CA ILE A 2 -29.53 13.12 -64.56
C ILE A 2 -29.82 12.66 -63.12
N ALA A 3 -28.77 12.60 -62.28
CA ALA A 3 -28.84 12.85 -60.83
C ALA A 3 -27.44 12.98 -60.18
N ARG A 4 -26.42 13.44 -60.93
CA ARG A 4 -25.01 13.56 -60.46
C ARG A 4 -24.58 15.01 -60.19
N ARG A 5 -25.50 15.95 -59.96
CA ARG A 5 -25.16 17.39 -59.85
C ARG A 5 -25.69 18.17 -58.65
N GLU A 6 -26.40 17.55 -57.71
CA GLU A 6 -26.98 18.27 -56.56
C GLU A 6 -26.26 18.00 -55.22
N LEU A 7 -25.33 17.05 -55.14
CA LEU A 7 -24.67 16.65 -53.87
C LEU A 7 -23.39 17.43 -53.51
N LEU A 8 -23.21 18.63 -54.08
CA LEU A 8 -22.00 19.45 -53.88
C LEU A 8 -22.26 20.82 -53.22
N LYS A 9 -23.41 21.03 -52.56
CA LYS A 9 -23.75 22.33 -51.93
C LYS A 9 -24.05 22.32 -50.43
N SER A 10 -23.74 21.23 -49.73
CA SER A 10 -23.80 21.18 -48.26
C SER A 10 -22.49 20.57 -47.76
N GLY A 11 -21.38 21.29 -47.72
CA GLY A 11 -21.26 22.57 -47.02
C GLY A 11 -20.83 22.28 -45.59
N ALA A 12 -19.57 21.88 -45.45
CA ALA A 12 -18.69 22.12 -44.30
C ALA A 12 -19.37 22.24 -42.92
N ALA A 13 -19.60 21.11 -42.26
CA ALA A 13 -19.65 21.05 -40.80
C ALA A 13 -18.42 20.27 -40.32
N LEU A 14 -17.40 21.06 -40.00
CA LEU A 14 -16.18 20.72 -39.28
C LEU A 14 -16.45 19.81 -38.07
N GLY A 15 -15.59 18.82 -37.88
CA GLY A 15 -15.53 18.09 -36.61
C GLY A 15 -14.79 16.77 -36.70
N ALA A 16 -13.48 16.84 -36.97
CA ALA A 16 -12.59 15.70 -36.89
C ALA A 16 -12.66 15.05 -35.50
N ALA A 17 -13.08 13.78 -35.43
CA ALA A 17 -12.89 12.97 -34.24
C ALA A 17 -12.68 11.51 -34.64
N ALA A 18 -11.63 10.93 -34.04
CA ALA A 18 -11.34 9.50 -33.95
C ALA A 18 -10.75 8.80 -35.18
N ALA A 19 -9.65 9.36 -35.71
CA ALA A 19 -8.61 8.55 -36.35
C ALA A 19 -7.28 8.80 -35.63
N ALA A 20 -7.16 8.24 -34.43
CA ALA A 20 -5.88 8.04 -33.77
C ALA A 20 -6.02 6.85 -32.82
N GLY A 21 -6.00 5.65 -33.40
CA GLY A 21 -5.66 4.42 -32.69
C GLY A 21 -4.21 4.51 -32.22
N GLY A 22 -3.97 5.33 -31.20
CA GLY A 22 -2.76 5.32 -30.42
C GLY A 22 -3.07 4.53 -29.16
N ALA A 23 -2.85 3.22 -29.20
CA ALA A 23 -2.54 2.48 -27.99
C ALA A 23 -1.21 3.03 -27.47
N MET A 24 -1.27 4.18 -26.80
CA MET A 24 -0.14 4.71 -26.07
C MET A 24 0.06 3.78 -24.89
N SER A 25 0.98 2.83 -25.08
CA SER A 25 1.70 2.18 -24.00
C SER A 25 2.14 3.28 -23.04
N ALA A 26 1.45 3.41 -21.91
CA ALA A 26 1.93 4.25 -20.84
C ALA A 26 3.31 3.72 -20.44
N PRO A 27 4.32 4.59 -20.26
CA PRO A 27 5.65 4.13 -19.88
C PRO A 27 5.56 3.45 -18.51
N ALA A 28 5.70 2.13 -18.51
CA ALA A 28 5.96 1.33 -17.33
C ALA A 28 7.40 1.60 -16.88
N SER A 29 7.68 2.76 -16.32
CA SER A 29 8.98 3.10 -15.74
C SER A 29 8.89 4.34 -14.83
N ALA A 30 8.08 4.25 -13.79
CA ALA A 30 8.42 4.92 -12.54
C ALA A 30 8.65 3.79 -11.55
N VAL A 31 9.90 3.32 -11.43
CA VAL A 31 10.28 2.33 -10.42
C VAL A 31 10.04 3.00 -9.06
N GLY A 32 8.85 2.78 -8.50
CA GLY A 32 8.56 3.10 -7.11
C GLY A 32 9.53 2.30 -6.24
N ARG A 33 9.94 2.89 -5.11
CA ARG A 33 10.74 2.14 -4.14
C ARG A 33 9.96 0.89 -3.73
N PRO A 34 10.62 -0.29 -3.62
CA PRO A 34 9.93 -1.54 -3.34
C PRO A 34 9.17 -1.41 -2.01
N ALA A 35 7.90 -1.82 -2.03
CA ALA A 35 7.02 -1.82 -0.87
C ALA A 35 6.41 -3.21 -0.70
N PHE A 36 6.63 -3.79 0.47
CA PHE A 36 6.13 -5.11 0.83
C PHE A 36 5.08 -5.01 1.94
N GLY A 37 3.97 -5.72 1.74
CA GLY A 37 2.87 -5.81 2.68
C GLY A 37 2.89 -7.15 3.42
N PHE A 38 2.82 -7.14 4.74
CA PHE A 38 2.66 -8.36 5.53
C PHE A 38 1.36 -8.31 6.32
N TYR A 39 0.58 -9.39 6.29
CA TYR A 39 -0.67 -9.45 7.02
C TYR A 39 -0.91 -10.85 7.56
N ASP A 40 -1.72 -10.97 8.61
CA ASP A 40 -2.25 -12.25 9.06
C ASP A 40 -3.65 -12.44 8.47
N ALA A 41 -3.83 -13.39 7.54
CA ALA A 41 -5.14 -13.65 6.92
C ALA A 41 -6.21 -14.16 7.90
N GLN A 42 -5.80 -14.61 9.08
CA GLN A 42 -6.69 -15.04 10.16
C GLN A 42 -7.26 -13.85 10.96
N LEU A 43 -6.75 -12.64 10.74
CA LEU A 43 -7.30 -11.40 11.27
C LEU A 43 -8.21 -10.74 10.23
N GLU A 44 -9.40 -10.31 10.64
CA GLU A 44 -10.30 -9.53 9.78
C GLU A 44 -9.60 -8.28 9.23
N ASP A 45 -8.89 -7.57 10.11
CA ASP A 45 -8.08 -6.42 9.72
C ASP A 45 -6.95 -6.80 8.74
N GLY A 46 -6.42 -8.02 8.82
CA GLY A 46 -5.40 -8.52 7.90
C GLY A 46 -5.94 -8.77 6.50
N GLN A 47 -7.17 -9.26 6.38
CA GLN A 47 -7.83 -9.39 5.08
C GLN A 47 -8.11 -8.02 4.45
N ARG A 48 -8.55 -7.04 5.26
CA ARG A 48 -8.72 -5.65 4.81
C ARG A 48 -7.40 -5.04 4.36
N PHE A 49 -6.32 -5.28 5.11
CA PHE A 49 -4.99 -4.83 4.74
C PHE A 49 -4.50 -5.50 3.45
N ALA A 50 -4.78 -6.79 3.23
CA ALA A 50 -4.41 -7.48 1.99
C ALA A 50 -5.05 -6.83 0.75
N LEU A 51 -6.32 -6.44 0.85
CA LEU A 51 -7.01 -5.70 -0.21
C LEU A 51 -6.35 -4.33 -0.44
N LEU A 52 -6.01 -3.62 0.63
CA LEU A 52 -5.29 -2.35 0.55
C LEU A 52 -3.91 -2.51 -0.10
N ALA A 53 -3.13 -3.50 0.32
CA ALA A 53 -1.80 -3.76 -0.23
C ALA A 53 -1.86 -4.02 -1.74
N ARG A 54 -2.88 -4.76 -2.22
CA ARG A 54 -3.13 -4.95 -3.66
C ARG A 54 -3.46 -3.64 -4.38
N GLN A 55 -4.31 -2.79 -3.79
CA GLN A 55 -4.64 -1.47 -4.35
C GLN A 55 -3.43 -0.54 -4.42
N LEU A 56 -2.51 -0.67 -3.46
CA LEU A 56 -1.27 0.10 -3.40
C LEU A 56 -0.16 -0.44 -4.31
N GLY A 57 -0.40 -1.53 -5.05
CA GLY A 57 0.60 -2.17 -5.90
C GLY A 57 1.76 -2.78 -5.09
N MET A 58 1.54 -3.10 -3.82
CA MET A 58 2.54 -3.69 -2.94
C MET A 58 2.63 -5.20 -3.19
N THR A 59 3.84 -5.74 -3.12
CA THR A 59 4.02 -7.18 -3.01
C THR A 59 3.59 -7.61 -1.62
N SER A 60 2.47 -8.34 -1.50
CA SER A 60 1.91 -8.71 -0.20
C SER A 60 2.05 -10.20 0.11
N ARG A 61 2.32 -10.55 1.36
CA ARG A 61 2.42 -11.94 1.83
C ARG A 61 1.63 -12.15 3.13
N ASP A 62 0.94 -13.28 3.22
CA ASP A 62 0.34 -13.74 4.46
C ASP A 62 1.41 -14.28 5.39
N SER A 63 1.39 -13.86 6.65
CA SER A 63 2.31 -14.27 7.70
C SER A 63 1.89 -15.53 8.42
N GLY A 64 0.64 -15.99 8.25
CA GLY A 64 0.19 -17.25 8.83
C GLY A 64 0.36 -17.34 10.35
N ARG A 65 0.29 -16.19 11.05
CA ARG A 65 0.56 -15.99 12.50
C ARG A 65 2.02 -16.02 12.93
N ASP A 66 2.98 -16.11 12.00
CA ASP A 66 4.39 -16.10 12.33
C ASP A 66 5.11 -14.92 11.67
N MET A 67 4.78 -13.72 12.13
CA MET A 67 5.43 -12.49 11.67
C MET A 67 6.94 -12.48 11.98
N ALA A 68 7.36 -13.18 13.04
CA ALA A 68 8.77 -13.29 13.41
C ALA A 68 9.56 -14.09 12.37
N SER A 69 8.99 -15.18 11.84
CA SER A 69 9.63 -15.97 10.76
C SER A 69 9.86 -15.14 9.50
N ILE A 70 8.94 -14.25 9.14
CA ILE A 70 9.09 -13.34 8.00
C ILE A 70 10.25 -12.37 8.23
N LEU A 71 10.40 -11.85 9.45
CA LEU A 71 11.51 -11.00 9.83
C LEU A 71 12.84 -11.77 9.88
N TYR A 72 12.82 -13.07 10.16
CA TYR A 72 14.00 -13.94 10.21
C TYR A 72 14.46 -14.46 8.85
N GLY A 73 13.52 -14.84 7.97
CA GLY A 73 13.75 -15.47 6.68
C GLY A 73 13.68 -14.48 5.53
N ASP A 74 12.48 -14.21 5.03
CA ASP A 74 12.26 -13.46 3.78
C ASP A 74 12.74 -12.01 3.83
N MET A 75 12.63 -11.35 4.98
CA MET A 75 13.11 -9.97 5.12
C MET A 75 14.63 -9.88 5.17
N ARG A 76 15.37 -10.96 5.40
CA ARG A 76 16.84 -10.92 5.40
C ARG A 76 17.37 -10.53 4.03
N ASP A 77 16.81 -11.12 2.98
CA ASP A 77 17.21 -10.86 1.58
C ASP A 77 16.65 -9.51 1.08
N TRP A 78 15.48 -9.10 1.58
CA TRP A 78 14.86 -7.81 1.22
C TRP A 78 15.44 -6.61 1.98
N ALA A 79 16.02 -6.84 3.17
CA ALA A 79 16.64 -5.81 4.00
C ALA A 79 18.03 -5.37 3.52
N GLU A 80 18.63 -6.05 2.53
CA GLU A 80 19.84 -5.58 1.86
C GLU A 80 19.59 -4.32 1.02
N HIS A 81 18.34 -4.11 0.58
CA HIS A 81 17.93 -2.94 -0.16
C HIS A 81 17.64 -1.78 0.80
N ARG A 82 18.54 -0.80 0.88
CA ARG A 82 18.49 0.36 1.80
C ARG A 82 17.31 1.33 1.63
N ASP A 83 16.30 0.97 0.85
CA ASP A 83 15.16 1.84 0.53
C ASP A 83 13.83 1.07 0.39
N THR A 84 13.74 -0.12 1.00
CA THR A 84 12.54 -0.95 0.98
C THR A 84 11.59 -0.58 2.12
N LEU A 85 10.33 -0.29 1.78
CA LEU A 85 9.28 -0.12 2.78
C LEU A 85 8.65 -1.47 3.09
N PHE A 86 8.68 -1.85 4.37
CA PHE A 86 7.85 -2.93 4.89
C PHE A 86 6.70 -2.32 5.66
N LEU A 87 5.49 -2.65 5.25
CA LEU A 87 4.26 -2.27 5.92
C LEU A 87 3.57 -3.56 6.36
N GLY A 88 3.02 -3.59 7.57
CA GLY A 88 2.30 -4.78 7.96
C GLY A 88 1.20 -4.56 8.96
N LEU A 89 0.34 -5.58 9.05
CA LEU A 89 -0.73 -5.70 10.01
C LEU A 89 -0.62 -7.02 10.76
N THR A 90 -0.60 -6.92 12.09
CA THR A 90 -0.42 -8.08 12.96
C THR A 90 -1.06 -7.84 14.33
N ARG A 91 -0.99 -8.82 15.23
CA ARG A 91 -1.41 -8.64 16.63
C ARG A 91 -0.32 -7.93 17.42
N TYR A 92 -0.70 -7.26 18.50
CA TYR A 92 0.24 -6.54 19.35
C TYR A 92 1.37 -7.42 19.92
N ALA A 93 1.05 -8.64 20.35
CA ALA A 93 2.07 -9.57 20.87
C ALA A 93 3.15 -9.86 19.82
N ASP A 94 2.72 -10.19 18.60
CA ASP A 94 3.62 -10.47 17.47
C ASP A 94 4.42 -9.23 17.08
N PHE A 95 3.79 -8.05 17.08
CA PHE A 95 4.46 -6.77 16.85
C PHE A 95 5.56 -6.51 17.90
N SER A 96 5.30 -6.74 19.19
CA SER A 96 6.29 -6.51 20.24
C SER A 96 7.53 -7.37 20.07
N VAL A 97 7.34 -8.66 19.73
CA VAL A 97 8.44 -9.58 19.43
C VAL A 97 9.20 -9.14 18.19
N ALA A 98 8.48 -8.88 17.08
CA ALA A 98 9.02 -8.38 15.83
C ALA A 98 9.86 -7.11 15.99
N ALA A 99 9.36 -6.13 16.75
CA ALA A 99 10.03 -4.87 17.00
C ALA A 99 11.30 -5.04 17.84
N GLY A 100 11.30 -5.96 18.81
CA GLY A 100 12.49 -6.31 19.58
C GLY A 100 13.59 -6.89 18.69
N ILE A 101 13.25 -7.88 17.86
CA ILE A 101 14.18 -8.51 16.92
C ILE A 101 14.72 -7.50 15.91
N ALA A 102 13.85 -6.64 15.34
CA ALA A 102 14.28 -5.59 14.42
C ALA A 102 15.35 -4.69 15.07
N ARG A 103 15.11 -4.28 16.33
CA ARG A 103 16.02 -3.43 17.09
C ARG A 103 17.37 -4.09 17.33
N GLU A 104 17.40 -5.37 17.68
CA GLU A 104 18.64 -6.14 17.85
C GLU A 104 19.48 -6.18 16.57
N ARG A 105 18.83 -6.12 15.41
CA ARG A 105 19.48 -6.07 14.09
C ARG A 105 19.77 -4.66 13.60
N GLY A 106 19.68 -3.65 14.46
CA GLY A 106 19.93 -2.25 14.10
C GLY A 106 18.85 -1.65 13.18
N ARG A 107 17.66 -2.25 13.11
CA ARG A 107 16.50 -1.73 12.39
C ARG A 107 15.47 -1.22 13.38
N SER A 108 14.88 -0.06 13.14
CA SER A 108 13.82 0.47 14.00
C SER A 108 12.49 0.47 13.25
N MET A 109 11.44 0.04 13.94
CA MET A 109 10.06 0.36 13.56
C MET A 109 9.93 1.88 13.51
N VAL A 110 9.70 2.42 12.32
CA VAL A 110 9.62 3.87 12.11
C VAL A 110 8.32 4.41 12.73
N LEU A 111 7.28 3.57 12.74
CA LEU A 111 5.94 3.94 13.17
C LEU A 111 5.05 2.72 13.37
N ALA A 112 4.15 2.80 14.36
CA ALA A 112 3.19 1.75 14.67
C ALA A 112 2.02 2.28 15.47
N VAL A 113 0.81 1.80 15.18
CA VAL A 113 -0.42 2.20 15.85
C VAL A 113 -1.32 0.99 16.10
N GLN A 114 -1.94 0.96 17.28
CA GLN A 114 -2.77 -0.13 17.78
C GLN A 114 -4.20 0.36 18.03
N ARG A 115 -5.21 -0.48 17.81
CA ARG A 115 -6.56 -0.23 18.33
C ARG A 115 -6.68 -0.74 19.78
N ARG A 116 -7.12 0.12 20.69
CA ARG A 116 -7.33 -0.24 22.10
C ARG A 116 -8.67 -0.94 22.32
N ALA A 117 -8.74 -1.77 23.36
CA ALA A 117 -9.96 -2.46 23.78
C ALA A 117 -10.93 -1.56 24.58
N ASP A 118 -10.42 -0.50 25.20
CA ASP A 118 -11.14 0.41 26.09
C ASP A 118 -12.07 1.42 25.37
N GLY A 119 -12.34 1.21 24.08
CA GLY A 119 -13.22 2.07 23.27
C GLY A 119 -12.61 3.42 22.88
N ASN A 120 -11.49 3.85 23.47
CA ASN A 120 -10.90 5.19 23.31
C ASN A 120 -10.02 5.37 22.07
N GLY A 121 -10.25 4.58 21.02
CA GLY A 121 -9.63 4.79 19.71
C GLY A 121 -8.23 4.19 19.56
N LEU A 122 -7.41 4.83 18.72
CA LEU A 122 -6.08 4.38 18.34
C LEU A 122 -5.01 4.84 19.35
N ARG A 123 -4.06 3.97 19.65
CA ARG A 123 -2.86 4.27 20.44
C ARG A 123 -1.63 4.17 19.56
N TRP A 124 -0.88 5.26 19.45
CA TRP A 124 0.44 5.25 18.83
C TRP A 124 1.45 4.55 19.73
N LEU A 125 2.13 3.56 19.17
CA LEU A 125 3.18 2.80 19.84
C LEU A 125 4.57 3.36 19.47
N ARG A 126 4.72 3.84 18.23
CA ARG A 126 5.93 4.48 17.68
C ARG A 126 5.55 5.49 16.60
N GLY A 127 6.36 6.54 16.45
CA GLY A 127 6.13 7.62 15.50
C GLY A 127 5.04 8.59 15.94
N ASP A 128 4.71 9.54 15.06
CA ASP A 128 3.59 10.47 15.23
C ASP A 128 2.39 10.10 14.34
N GLU A 129 1.27 10.81 14.52
CA GLU A 129 0.00 10.47 13.89
C GLU A 129 0.02 10.45 12.36
N ARG A 130 0.93 11.21 11.76
CA ARG A 130 1.07 11.32 10.30
C ARG A 130 2.28 10.53 9.78
N ALA A 131 2.94 9.74 10.61
CA ALA A 131 4.13 9.00 10.21
C ALA A 131 3.81 7.95 9.13
N LEU A 132 2.69 7.21 9.27
CA LEU A 132 2.22 6.24 8.26
C LEU A 132 2.05 6.91 6.90
N GLU A 133 1.39 8.06 6.88
CA GLU A 133 1.20 8.86 5.67
C GLU A 133 2.54 9.32 5.08
N ARG A 134 3.41 9.93 5.88
CA ARG A 134 4.68 10.45 5.37
C ARG A 134 5.56 9.35 4.79
N VAL A 135 5.58 8.17 5.41
CA VAL A 135 6.31 7.01 4.89
C VAL A 135 5.67 6.49 3.61
N ALA A 136 4.34 6.40 3.54
CA ALA A 136 3.64 6.05 2.31
C ALA A 136 3.97 7.01 1.16
N VAL A 137 3.89 8.33 1.39
CA VAL A 137 4.20 9.37 0.41
C VAL A 137 5.67 9.30 -0.03
N ARG A 138 6.60 9.11 0.91
CA ARG A 138 8.03 8.95 0.61
C ARG A 138 8.31 7.77 -0.32
N HIS A 139 7.54 6.69 -0.19
CA HIS A 139 7.62 5.50 -1.05
C HIS A 139 6.65 5.54 -2.23
N ARG A 140 6.05 6.70 -2.53
CA ARG A 140 5.12 6.93 -3.65
C ARG A 140 3.87 6.04 -3.62
N LEU A 141 3.45 5.59 -2.44
CA LEU A 141 2.18 4.88 -2.25
C LEU A 141 1.02 5.89 -2.19
N GLN A 142 0.04 5.78 -3.09
CA GLN A 142 -1.20 6.56 -3.03
C GLN A 142 -2.11 6.03 -1.92
N ALA A 143 -1.93 6.48 -0.67
CA ALA A 143 -2.52 5.80 0.47
C ALA A 143 -3.44 6.67 1.33
N SER A 144 -4.59 7.06 0.78
CA SER A 144 -5.67 7.69 1.56
C SER A 144 -6.09 6.85 2.79
N TYR A 145 -5.99 5.52 2.71
CA TYR A 145 -6.28 4.61 3.81
C TYR A 145 -5.21 4.60 4.92
N LEU A 146 -3.95 4.94 4.63
CA LEU A 146 -2.89 5.05 5.65
C LEU A 146 -2.95 6.39 6.40
N ARG A 147 -3.69 7.38 5.87
CA ARG A 147 -4.01 8.64 6.58
C ARG A 147 -4.99 8.43 7.73
N GLU A 148 -5.80 7.37 7.62
CA GLU A 148 -6.83 7.04 8.58
C GLU A 148 -6.63 5.59 9.03
N PRO A 149 -5.63 5.32 9.90
CA PRO A 149 -5.31 3.96 10.33
C PRO A 149 -6.51 3.22 10.94
N GLN A 150 -7.52 3.96 11.43
CA GLN A 150 -8.78 3.42 11.94
C GLN A 150 -9.61 2.68 10.88
N ARG A 151 -9.39 2.95 9.60
CA ARG A 151 -10.02 2.20 8.49
C ARG A 151 -9.40 0.82 8.30
N ILE A 152 -8.17 0.66 8.75
CA ILE A 152 -7.39 -0.59 8.63
C ILE A 152 -7.45 -1.38 9.94
N VAL A 153 -7.29 -0.70 11.07
CA VAL A 153 -7.19 -1.29 12.42
C VAL A 153 -8.51 -1.09 13.16
N ALA A 154 -9.47 -1.98 12.89
CA ALA A 154 -10.78 -1.94 13.54
C ALA A 154 -10.83 -2.81 14.80
N THR A 155 -10.05 -3.89 14.84
CA THR A 155 -10.07 -4.88 15.91
C THR A 155 -9.10 -4.51 17.02
N ALA A 156 -9.57 -4.56 18.28
CA ALA A 156 -8.71 -4.32 19.43
C ALA A 156 -7.53 -5.31 19.44
N GLY A 157 -6.33 -4.79 19.72
CA GLY A 157 -5.11 -5.59 19.72
C GLY A 157 -4.43 -5.72 18.35
N SER A 158 -5.09 -5.38 17.24
CA SER A 158 -4.45 -5.25 15.94
C SER A 158 -3.49 -4.06 15.93
N VAL A 159 -2.38 -4.20 15.22
CA VAL A 159 -1.34 -3.19 15.02
C VAL A 159 -1.02 -3.10 13.55
N VAL A 160 -1.08 -1.87 13.00
CA VAL A 160 -0.46 -1.56 11.71
C VAL A 160 0.87 -0.85 11.98
N TRP A 161 1.91 -1.22 11.22
CA TRP A 161 3.28 -0.77 11.44
C TRP A 161 4.04 -0.60 10.14
N ALA A 162 5.11 0.20 10.17
CA ALA A 162 6.05 0.30 9.07
C ALA A 162 7.53 0.32 9.50
N ILE A 163 8.38 -0.27 8.67
CA ILE A 163 9.84 -0.24 8.71
C ILE A 163 10.33 0.29 7.36
N ALA A 164 11.29 1.21 7.35
CA ALA A 164 11.97 1.73 6.16
C ALA A 164 13.47 1.82 6.40
#